data_AF-U9UI18-F1
#
_entry.id   AF-U9UI18-F1
#
_cell.length_a   1.000
_cell.length_b   1.000
_cell.length_c   1.000
_cell.angle_alpha   90.00
_cell.angle_beta   90.00
_cell.angle_gamma   90.00
#
_symmetry.space_group_name_H-M   'P 1'
#
loop_
_entity.id
_entity.type
_entity.pdbx_description
1 polymer ?
#
loop_
_entity_poly.entity_id
_entity_poly.type
_entity_poly.pdbx_seq_one_letter_code
_entity_poly.pdbx_strand_id
1 'polypeptide(L)'
;MYEYLCLNIYHVKTNDFELFLKNIQDTFIKKLVIENFQNLFNTILPSIKEYIMKKKRVKYLAIKNSISFKELISLKDEVDEFKLYNIKVQSFDDLKINLRNYIKKID
;
A
#
# COMPACT_ATOMS: atom_id res chain seq x y z
N MET A 1 -14.94 -4.55 6.97
CA MET A 1 -14.21 -3.36 6.49
C MET A 1 -13.12 -3.03 7.50
N TYR A 2 -11.86 -2.88 7.06
CA TYR A 2 -10.76 -2.43 7.90
C TYR A 2 -10.53 -0.92 7.73
N GLU A 3 -10.31 -0.21 8.83
CA GLU A 3 -9.98 1.22 8.81
C GLU A 3 -8.53 1.46 8.33
N TYR A 4 -7.62 0.54 8.66
CA TYR A 4 -6.19 0.65 8.37
C TYR A 4 -5.52 -0.72 8.32
N LEU A 5 -4.62 -0.94 7.35
CA LEU A 5 -3.72 -2.08 7.27
C LEU A 5 -2.32 -1.60 6.86
N CYS A 6 -1.30 -2.01 7.62
CA CYS A 6 0.10 -1.73 7.32
C CYS A 6 0.86 -3.04 7.14
N LEU A 7 1.58 -3.18 6.03
CA LEU A 7 2.35 -4.36 5.70
C LEU A 7 3.82 -3.99 5.55
N ASN A 8 4.70 -4.65 6.31
CA ASN A 8 6.14 -4.51 6.16
C ASN A 8 6.68 -5.80 5.53
N ILE A 9 7.25 -5.71 4.34
CA ILE A 9 7.67 -6.85 3.52
C ILE A 9 9.19 -6.99 3.62
N TYR A 10 9.69 -8.03 4.32
CA TYR A 10 11.13 -8.24 4.58
C TYR A 10 11.73 -9.48 3.90
N HIS A 11 11.06 -10.64 4.00
CA HIS A 11 11.55 -11.92 3.47
C HIS A 11 10.38 -12.73 2.88
N VAL A 12 9.50 -12.08 2.12
CA VAL A 12 8.28 -12.69 1.57
C VAL A 12 8.52 -13.11 0.12
N LYS A 13 8.10 -14.31 -0.25
CA LYS A 13 8.09 -14.74 -1.65
C LYS A 13 6.93 -14.06 -2.38
N THR A 14 7.13 -13.65 -3.63
CA THR A 14 6.08 -13.01 -4.44
C THR A 14 4.77 -13.82 -4.46
N ASN A 15 4.85 -15.15 -4.58
CA ASN A 15 3.67 -16.01 -4.61
C ASN A 15 2.90 -15.98 -3.27
N ASP A 16 3.61 -15.93 -2.14
CA ASP A 16 2.99 -15.85 -0.82
C ASP A 16 2.29 -14.50 -0.63
N PHE A 17 2.92 -13.41 -1.11
CA PHE A 17 2.31 -12.08 -1.13
C PHE A 17 1.06 -12.04 -2.01
N GLU A 18 1.12 -12.62 -3.21
CA GLU A 18 -0.02 -12.69 -4.12
C GLU A 18 -1.18 -13.51 -3.50
N LEU A 19 -0.86 -14.65 -2.89
CA LEU A 19 -1.83 -15.48 -2.18
C LEU A 19 -2.49 -14.71 -1.02
N PHE A 20 -1.70 -13.94 -0.26
CA PHE A 20 -2.23 -13.05 0.77
C PHE A 20 -3.23 -12.03 0.22
N LEU A 21 -2.90 -11.35 -0.89
CA LEU A 21 -3.81 -10.39 -1.53
C LEU A 21 -5.09 -11.05 -2.06
N LYS A 22 -5.00 -12.28 -2.57
CA LYS A 22 -6.16 -13.09 -2.95
C LYS A 22 -7.04 -13.37 -1.74
N ASN A 23 -6.45 -13.83 -0.63
CA ASN A 23 -7.13 -14.28 0.57
C ASN A 23 -7.82 -13.16 1.37
N ILE A 24 -7.43 -11.90 1.22
CA ILE A 24 -8.17 -10.73 1.76
C ILE A 24 -9.54 -10.52 1.08
N GLN A 25 -10.00 -11.50 0.28
CA GLN A 25 -11.25 -11.52 -0.48
C GLN A 25 -12.43 -10.84 0.24
N ASP A 26 -13.11 -9.98 -0.51
CA ASP A 26 -14.27 -9.17 -0.12
C ASP A 26 -14.07 -8.15 1.03
N THR A 27 -12.86 -8.04 1.57
CA THR A 27 -12.58 -7.05 2.60
C THR A 27 -12.13 -5.72 2.01
N PHE A 28 -12.96 -4.70 2.16
CA PHE A 28 -12.57 -3.32 1.91
C PHE A 28 -11.65 -2.79 3.02
N ILE A 29 -10.54 -2.17 2.63
CA ILE A 29 -9.52 -1.57 3.50
C ILE A 29 -9.45 -0.07 3.20
N LYS A 30 -9.87 0.78 4.13
CA LYS A 30 -9.88 2.23 3.87
C LYS A 30 -8.47 2.77 3.60
N LYS A 31 -7.47 2.39 4.39
CA LYS A 31 -6.07 2.80 4.22
C LYS A 31 -5.16 1.59 4.17
N LEU A 32 -4.46 1.40 3.05
CA LEU A 32 -3.44 0.37 2.89
C LEU A 32 -2.06 1.04 2.76
N VAL A 33 -1.15 0.67 3.65
CA VAL A 33 0.25 1.13 3.65
C VAL A 33 1.16 -0.08 3.49
N ILE A 34 2.08 -0.01 2.54
CA ILE A 34 3.04 -1.08 2.27
C ILE A 34 4.45 -0.52 2.31
N GLU A 35 5.29 -1.06 3.18
CA GLU A 35 6.72 -0.79 3.24
C GLU A 35 7.49 -2.02 2.77
N ASN A 36 8.26 -1.89 1.70
CA ASN A 36 8.98 -2.98 1.07
C ASN A 36 10.49 -2.86 1.33
N PHE A 37 11.04 -3.84 2.03
CA PHE A 37 12.46 -3.96 2.39
C PHE A 37 13.18 -5.03 1.54
N GLN A 38 12.61 -5.44 0.39
CA GLN A 38 13.18 -6.49 -0.49
C GLN A 38 13.48 -6.02 -1.91
N ASN A 39 13.28 -4.74 -2.21
CA ASN A 39 13.35 -4.20 -3.56
C ASN A 39 12.38 -4.86 -4.58
N LEU A 40 11.35 -5.56 -4.10
CA LEU A 40 10.35 -6.25 -4.93
C LEU A 40 9.29 -5.32 -5.56
N PHE A 41 9.51 -3.99 -5.56
CA PHE A 41 8.46 -3.02 -5.91
C PHE A 41 7.84 -3.30 -7.29
N ASN A 42 8.68 -3.49 -8.30
CA ASN A 42 8.23 -3.78 -9.67
C ASN A 42 7.55 -5.17 -9.77
N THR A 43 7.90 -6.09 -8.87
CA THR A 43 7.36 -7.46 -8.83
C THR A 43 5.99 -7.53 -8.15
N ILE A 44 5.75 -6.74 -7.09
CA ILE A 44 4.50 -6.76 -6.33
C ILE A 44 3.42 -5.84 -6.90
N LEU A 45 3.81 -4.77 -7.61
CA LEU A 45 2.88 -3.77 -8.14
C LEU A 45 1.81 -4.38 -9.09
N PRO A 46 2.14 -5.31 -10.01
CA PRO A 46 1.14 -5.99 -10.83
C PRO A 46 0.07 -6.71 -9.98
N SER A 47 0.49 -7.45 -8.95
CA SER A 47 -0.44 -8.15 -8.05
C SER A 47 -1.34 -7.19 -7.26
N ILE A 48 -0.81 -6.02 -6.85
CA ILE A 48 -1.60 -4.98 -6.20
C ILE A 48 -2.63 -4.39 -7.17
N LYS A 49 -2.25 -4.12 -8.42
CA LYS A 49 -3.20 -3.67 -9.44
C LYS A 49 -4.32 -4.70 -9.66
N GLU A 50 -3.97 -5.97 -9.79
CA GLU A 50 -4.95 -7.02 -10.06
C GLU A 50 -5.93 -7.24 -8.90
N TYR A 51 -5.40 -7.41 -7.68
CA TYR A 51 -6.21 -7.88 -6.55
C TYR A 51 -6.74 -6.74 -5.67
N ILE A 52 -6.15 -5.55 -5.72
CA ILE A 52 -6.56 -4.39 -4.91
C ILE A 52 -7.21 -3.31 -5.77
N MET A 53 -6.54 -2.85 -6.84
CA MET A 53 -7.03 -1.74 -7.67
C MET A 53 -8.27 -2.14 -8.49
N LYS A 54 -8.17 -3.16 -9.34
CA LYS A 54 -9.27 -3.60 -10.20
C LYS A 54 -10.48 -4.07 -9.39
N LYS A 55 -10.24 -4.63 -8.20
CA LYS A 55 -11.28 -5.06 -7.26
C LYS A 55 -11.80 -3.93 -6.36
N LYS A 56 -11.31 -2.70 -6.50
CA LYS A 56 -11.71 -1.50 -5.75
C LYS A 56 -11.71 -1.70 -4.22
N ARG A 57 -10.68 -2.39 -3.71
CA ARG A 57 -10.61 -2.81 -2.29
C ARG A 57 -10.05 -1.76 -1.35
N VAL A 58 -9.53 -0.64 -1.86
CA VAL A 58 -8.93 0.41 -1.05
C VAL A 58 -9.45 1.80 -1.40
N LYS A 59 -9.40 2.72 -0.43
CA LYS A 59 -9.62 4.16 -0.69
C LYS A 59 -8.30 4.93 -0.78
N TYR A 60 -7.36 4.62 0.11
CA TYR A 60 -6.06 5.26 0.21
C TYR A 60 -4.96 4.22 0.14
N LEU A 61 -3.92 4.50 -0.65
CA LEU A 61 -2.79 3.60 -0.87
C LEU A 61 -1.47 4.36 -0.73
N ALA A 62 -0.52 3.78 0.01
CA ALA A 62 0.88 4.21 -0.01
C ALA A 62 1.78 2.98 -0.11
N ILE A 63 2.80 3.07 -0.97
CA ILE A 63 3.81 2.01 -1.13
C ILE A 63 5.17 2.67 -1.17
N LYS A 64 6.06 2.25 -0.28
CA LYS A 64 7.45 2.69 -0.20
C LYS A 64 8.37 1.50 -0.34
N ASN A 65 9.44 1.65 -1.12
CA ASN A 65 10.56 0.74 -1.15
C ASN A 65 11.69 1.35 -0.33
N SER A 66 11.97 0.79 0.84
CA SER A 66 12.95 1.34 1.77
C SER A 66 14.40 1.01 1.38
N ILE A 67 14.63 0.14 0.40
CA ILE A 67 15.96 -0.10 -0.18
C ILE A 67 16.31 0.98 -1.21
N SER A 68 15.40 1.23 -2.16
CA SER A 68 15.65 2.20 -3.24
C SER A 68 15.12 3.60 -2.96
N PHE A 69 14.49 3.82 -1.80
CA PHE A 69 13.81 5.05 -1.41
C PHE A 69 12.75 5.53 -2.42
N LYS A 70 12.26 4.61 -3.26
CA LYS A 70 11.24 4.87 -4.28
C LYS A 70 9.85 4.71 -3.67
N GLU A 71 8.95 5.64 -3.97
CA GLU A 71 7.55 5.56 -3.56
C GLU A 71 6.62 5.48 -4.76
N LEU A 72 5.43 4.90 -4.57
CA LEU A 72 4.41 4.87 -5.62
C LEU A 72 3.98 6.29 -6.02
N ILE A 73 3.91 7.23 -5.07
CA ILE A 73 3.49 8.60 -5.34
C ILE A 73 4.42 9.34 -6.32
N SER A 74 5.70 8.93 -6.43
CA SER A 74 6.64 9.54 -7.38
C SER A 74 6.49 9.01 -8.81
N LEU A 75 5.64 8.00 -9.04
CA LEU A 75 5.37 7.43 -10.37
C LEU A 75 4.07 7.99 -10.94
N LYS A 76 4.16 9.09 -11.67
CA LYS A 76 2.98 9.86 -12.11
C LYS A 76 1.98 9.02 -12.91
N ASP A 77 2.45 8.25 -13.88
CA ASP A 77 1.57 7.42 -14.74
C ASP A 77 0.82 6.35 -13.91
N GLU A 78 1.52 5.76 -12.94
CA GLU A 78 0.94 4.79 -12.01
C GLU A 78 -0.12 5.46 -11.12
N VAL A 79 0.17 6.62 -10.55
CA VAL A 79 -0.76 7.39 -9.72
C VAL A 79 -2.02 7.75 -10.50
N ASP A 80 -1.86 8.19 -11.74
CA ASP A 80 -2.98 8.54 -12.62
C ASP A 80 -3.83 7.30 -12.95
N GLU A 81 -3.24 6.12 -13.14
CA GLU A 81 -3.96 4.86 -13.30
C GLU A 81 -4.79 4.50 -12.06
N PHE A 82 -4.20 4.55 -10.85
CA PHE A 82 -4.93 4.29 -9.60
C PHE A 82 -6.11 5.28 -9.40
N LYS A 83 -5.94 6.53 -9.83
CA LYS A 83 -6.97 7.57 -9.72
C LYS A 83 -8.21 7.22 -10.56
N LEU A 84 -8.06 6.56 -11.72
CA LEU A 84 -9.19 6.08 -12.53
C LEU A 84 -10.07 5.07 -11.78
N TYR A 85 -9.53 4.40 -10.77
CA TYR A 85 -10.25 3.47 -9.90
C TYR A 85 -10.73 4.10 -8.58
N ASN A 86 -10.70 5.44 -8.47
CA ASN A 86 -11.02 6.21 -7.27
C ASN A 86 -10.12 5.89 -6.06
N ILE A 87 -8.89 5.44 -6.31
CA ILE A 87 -7.89 5.19 -5.27
C ILE A 87 -6.97 6.40 -5.17
N LYS A 88 -6.90 7.01 -3.97
CA LYS A 88 -6.01 8.13 -3.72
C LYS A 88 -4.66 7.62 -3.23
N VAL A 89 -3.66 7.66 -4.09
CA VAL A 89 -2.27 7.43 -3.72
C VAL A 89 -1.75 8.62 -2.90
N GLN A 90 -1.05 8.34 -1.80
CA GLN A 90 -0.44 9.34 -0.91
C GLN A 90 1.03 8.97 -0.62
N SER A 91 1.80 9.92 -0.09
CA SER A 91 3.14 9.63 0.41
C SER A 91 3.04 8.66 1.59
N PHE A 92 4.10 7.88 1.79
CA PHE A 92 4.15 6.93 2.88
C PHE A 92 4.05 7.61 4.25
N ASP A 93 4.77 8.71 4.46
CA ASP A 93 4.82 9.42 5.73
C ASP A 93 3.50 10.13 6.05
N ASP A 94 2.75 10.59 5.04
CA ASP A 94 1.41 11.18 5.25
C ASP A 94 0.36 10.12 5.62
N LEU A 95 0.43 8.92 5.01
CA LEU A 95 -0.60 7.90 5.19
C LEU A 95 -0.33 6.98 6.38
N LYS A 96 0.94 6.72 6.72
CA LYS A 96 1.34 5.86 7.84
C LYS A 96 0.96 6.52 9.16
N ILE A 97 0.21 5.79 9.98
CA ILE A 97 -0.12 6.21 11.33
C ILE A 97 1.17 6.19 12.17
N ASN A 98 1.69 7.37 12.50
CA ASN A 98 2.82 7.51 13.41
C ASN A 98 2.31 7.76 14.84
N LEU A 99 2.40 6.75 15.71
CA LEU A 99 1.94 6.81 17.10
C LEU A 99 2.56 7.98 17.88
N ARG A 100 3.79 8.39 17.55
CA ARG A 100 4.46 9.55 18.19
C ARG A 100 3.72 10.86 17.93
N ASN A 101 3.07 11.01 16.77
CA ASN A 101 2.28 12.21 16.44
C ASN A 101 0.95 12.24 17.20
N TYR A 102 0.47 11.10 17.69
CA TYR A 102 -0.73 11.02 18.53
C TYR A 102 -0.42 11.33 19.99
N ILE A 103 0.72 10.85 20.51
CA ILE A 103 1.15 11.12 21.89
C ILE A 103 1.39 12.62 22.11
N LYS A 104 2.03 13.31 21.16
CA LYS A 104 2.29 14.77 21.23
C LYS A 104 1.04 15.66 21.20
N LYS A 105 -0.15 15.11 20.93
CA LYS A 105 -1.41 15.87 20.88
C LYS A 105 -2.24 15.75 22.16
N ILE A 106 -1.77 14.99 23.15
CA ILE A 106 -2.45 14.75 24.42
C ILE A 106 -1.84 15.60 25.55
N ASP A 107 -0.80 16.39 25.25
CA ASP A 107 -0.24 17.41 26.14
C ASP A 107 -0.96 18.76 26.00
#